data_AF-A0A563VM86-F1
#
_entry.id   AF-A0A563VM86-F1
#
_cell.length_a   1.000
_cell.length_b   1.000
_cell.length_c   1.000
_cell.angle_alpha   90.00
_cell.angle_beta   90.00
_cell.angle_gamma   90.00
#
_symmetry.space_group_name_H-M   'P 1'
#
loop_
_entity.id
_entity.type
_entity.pdbx_description
1 polymer ?
#
loop_
_entity_poly.entity_id
_entity_poly.type
_entity_poly.pdbx_seq_one_letter_code
_entity_poly.pdbx_strand_id
1 'polypeptide(L)'
;MGFLSKLFGKKEEEKAAAGKVDVKASASKNSIPPEKVGLDGNFDESGLAKRVAKALDDAGISDDVGLWVAQSGSTVVLKYNSDAEGVLSQAEQVAKGVEGASSVNRVPNS
;
A
#
# COMPACT_ATOMS: atom_id res chain seq x y z
N MET A 1 14.57 -3.69 3.94
CA MET A 1 14.46 -3.03 2.60
C MET A 1 12.99 -2.74 2.47
N GLY A 2 12.52 -1.50 2.38
CA GLY A 2 11.10 -1.18 2.59
C GLY A 2 10.08 -2.14 1.97
N PHE A 3 8.91 -2.29 2.60
CA PHE A 3 7.74 -3.04 2.16
C PHE A 3 7.47 -2.91 0.68
N LEU A 4 7.56 -1.70 0.12
CA LEU A 4 7.35 -1.48 -1.31
C LEU A 4 8.35 -2.27 -2.15
N SER A 5 9.62 -2.19 -1.78
CA SER A 5 10.71 -2.91 -2.43
C SER A 5 10.62 -4.43 -2.22
N LYS A 6 10.21 -4.86 -1.03
CA LYS A 6 10.08 -6.29 -0.68
C LYS A 6 8.91 -6.96 -1.37
N LEU A 7 7.77 -6.28 -1.45
CA LEU A 7 6.52 -6.82 -2.00
C LEU A 7 6.41 -6.64 -3.50
N PHE A 8 6.88 -5.52 -4.04
CA PHE A 8 6.69 -5.15 -5.45
C PHE A 8 7.99 -4.93 -6.23
N GLY A 9 9.14 -4.94 -5.56
CA GLY A 9 10.45 -4.77 -6.17
C GLY A 9 10.92 -3.32 -6.25
N LYS A 10 12.23 -3.15 -6.46
CA LYS A 10 12.92 -1.84 -6.49
C LYS A 10 12.37 -0.83 -7.51
N LYS A 11 11.79 -1.31 -8.62
CA LYS A 11 11.22 -0.44 -9.67
C LYS A 11 10.08 0.43 -9.13
N GLU A 12 9.29 -0.10 -8.20
CA GLU A 12 8.19 0.67 -7.61
C GLU A 12 8.69 1.69 -6.60
N GLU A 13 9.80 1.41 -5.91
CA GLU A 13 10.46 2.36 -5.01
C GLU A 13 10.97 3.58 -5.79
N GLU A 14 11.55 3.38 -6.97
CA GLU A 14 11.95 4.51 -7.85
C GLU A 14 10.74 5.35 -8.30
N LYS A 15 9.61 4.70 -8.63
CA LYS A 15 8.36 5.42 -8.96
C LYS A 15 7.83 6.22 -7.77
N ALA A 16 7.88 5.64 -6.57
CA ALA A 16 7.52 6.31 -5.32
C ALA A 16 8.44 7.49 -4.99
N ALA A 17 9.73 7.40 -5.34
CA ALA A 17 10.71 8.47 -5.15
C ALA A 17 10.56 9.61 -6.17
N ALA A 18 9.94 9.34 -7.33
CA ALA A 18 9.75 10.33 -8.40
C ALA A 18 8.79 11.48 -8.03
N GLY A 19 8.03 11.35 -6.94
CA GLY A 19 7.22 12.43 -6.37
C GLY A 19 5.88 11.96 -5.82
N LYS A 20 5.25 12.79 -4.98
CA LYS A 20 3.87 12.55 -4.54
C LYS A 20 2.92 12.82 -5.70
N VAL A 21 2.11 11.82 -6.02
CA VAL A 21 1.05 11.92 -7.03
C VAL A 21 -0.28 12.16 -6.34
N ASP A 22 -1.03 13.15 -6.83
CA ASP A 22 -2.42 13.35 -6.45
C ASP A 22 -3.31 12.25 -7.04
N VAL A 23 -3.71 11.31 -6.17
CA VAL A 23 -4.56 10.17 -6.53
C VAL A 23 -5.89 10.66 -7.06
N LYS A 24 -6.51 11.63 -6.37
CA LYS A 24 -7.80 12.20 -6.73
C LYS A 24 -7.79 12.91 -8.08
N ALA A 25 -6.72 13.65 -8.37
CA ALA A 25 -6.55 14.34 -9.65
C ALA A 25 -6.35 13.34 -10.79
N SER A 26 -5.51 12.33 -10.57
CA SER A 26 -5.22 11.28 -11.56
C SER A 26 -6.45 10.40 -11.85
N ALA A 27 -7.16 9.99 -10.79
CA ALA A 27 -8.41 9.25 -10.87
C ALA A 27 -9.45 10.00 -11.71
N SER A 28 -9.63 11.30 -11.43
CA SER A 28 -10.60 12.14 -12.14
C SER A 28 -10.18 12.41 -13.59
N LYS A 29 -8.89 12.68 -13.83
CA LYS A 29 -8.35 13.03 -15.16
C LYS A 29 -8.38 11.84 -16.13
N ASN A 30 -8.07 10.64 -15.64
CA ASN A 30 -7.97 9.44 -16.45
C ASN A 30 -9.20 8.52 -16.29
N SER A 31 -10.21 8.94 -15.52
CA SER A 31 -11.38 8.13 -15.17
C SER A 31 -11.01 6.75 -14.58
N ILE A 32 -9.93 6.71 -13.80
CA ILE A 32 -9.39 5.52 -13.13
C ILE A 32 -9.96 5.49 -11.71
N PRO A 33 -10.45 4.35 -11.21
CA PRO A 33 -10.86 4.25 -9.82
C PRO A 33 -9.66 4.52 -8.89
N PRO A 34 -9.83 5.26 -7.77
CA PRO A 34 -8.72 5.72 -6.93
C PRO A 34 -7.83 4.57 -6.44
N GLU A 35 -8.40 3.40 -6.14
CA GLU A 35 -7.67 2.20 -5.74
C GLU A 35 -6.76 1.60 -6.84
N LYS A 36 -6.98 1.97 -8.11
CA LYS A 36 -6.18 1.56 -9.26
C LYS A 36 -5.25 2.64 -9.77
N VAL A 37 -5.11 3.76 -9.06
CA VAL A 37 -4.09 4.75 -9.42
C VAL A 37 -2.75 4.24 -8.87
N GLY A 38 -1.71 4.20 -9.70
CA GLY A 38 -0.36 3.80 -9.31
C GLY A 38 0.37 4.87 -8.51
N LEU A 39 1.63 4.57 -8.17
CA LEU A 39 2.56 5.53 -7.55
C LEU A 39 2.97 6.66 -8.51
N ASP A 40 2.82 6.41 -9.81
CA ASP A 40 3.13 7.34 -10.92
C ASP A 40 1.88 8.08 -11.44
N GLY A 41 0.70 7.82 -10.88
CA GLY A 41 -0.56 8.41 -11.34
C GLY A 41 -1.21 7.74 -12.54
N ASN A 42 -0.60 6.68 -13.05
CA ASN A 42 -1.16 5.89 -14.13
C ASN A 42 -2.07 4.78 -13.59
N PHE A 43 -2.73 4.06 -14.49
CA PHE A 43 -3.51 2.89 -14.11
C PHE A 43 -2.58 1.76 -13.67
N ASP A 44 -2.82 1.25 -12.46
CA ASP A 44 -2.09 0.13 -11.87
C ASP A 44 -3.07 -0.76 -11.09
N GLU A 45 -3.13 -2.05 -11.45
CA GLU A 45 -4.02 -3.00 -10.77
C GLU A 45 -3.67 -3.24 -9.31
N SER A 46 -2.45 -2.89 -8.87
CA SER A 46 -1.95 -2.96 -7.50
C SER A 46 -1.63 -1.57 -6.93
N GLY A 47 -2.20 -0.51 -7.51
CA GLY A 47 -1.88 0.88 -7.17
C GLY A 47 -2.09 1.23 -5.70
N LEU A 48 -3.22 0.83 -5.11
CA LEU A 48 -3.50 1.02 -3.68
C LEU A 48 -2.51 0.27 -2.80
N ALA A 49 -2.21 -1.00 -3.08
CA ALA A 49 -1.33 -1.85 -2.28
C ALA A 49 0.10 -1.31 -2.31
N LYS A 50 0.57 -0.83 -3.48
CA LYS A 50 1.86 -0.15 -3.62
C LYS A 50 1.90 1.15 -2.81
N ARG A 51 0.86 1.97 -2.85
CA ARG A 51 0.77 3.17 -2.01
C ARG A 51 0.74 2.85 -0.52
N VAL A 52 0.00 1.81 -0.12
CA VAL A 52 -0.03 1.35 1.26
C VAL A 52 1.36 0.89 1.67
N ALA A 53 2.02 0.03 0.89
CA ALA A 53 3.38 -0.41 1.18
C ALA A 53 4.35 0.78 1.32
N LYS A 54 4.27 1.76 0.41
CA LYS A 54 5.05 3.00 0.51
C LYS A 54 4.73 3.79 1.79
N ALA A 55 3.46 3.88 2.17
CA ALA A 55 3.04 4.59 3.37
C ALA A 55 3.51 3.86 4.64
N LEU A 56 3.57 2.53 4.63
CA LEU A 56 4.16 1.74 5.73
C LEU A 56 5.66 2.01 5.86
N ASP A 57 6.37 2.13 4.72
CA ASP A 57 7.78 2.50 4.68
C ASP A 57 8.01 3.90 5.23
N ASP A 58 7.19 4.87 4.81
CA ASP A 58 7.23 6.25 5.31
C ASP A 58 6.91 6.32 6.81
N ALA A 59 6.11 5.37 7.32
CA ALA A 59 5.80 5.22 8.75
C ALA A 59 6.90 4.49 9.55
N GLY A 60 7.96 4.01 8.89
CA GLY A 60 9.08 3.32 9.53
C GLY A 60 8.72 1.93 10.06
N ILE A 61 7.68 1.29 9.52
CA ILE A 61 7.31 -0.08 9.92
C ILE A 61 8.33 -1.03 9.32
N SER A 62 8.85 -1.95 10.14
CA SER A 62 9.83 -2.94 9.70
C SER A 62 9.21 -3.89 8.67
N ASP A 63 9.83 -3.99 7.50
CA ASP A 63 9.47 -4.96 6.46
C ASP A 63 9.89 -6.40 6.80
N ASP A 64 10.69 -6.60 7.85
CA ASP A 64 11.18 -7.89 8.30
C ASP A 64 10.24 -8.61 9.28
N VAL A 65 9.22 -7.92 9.79
CA VAL A 65 8.09 -8.60 10.44
C VAL A 65 7.30 -9.31 9.35
N GLY A 66 6.78 -10.52 9.60
CA GLY A 66 6.04 -11.31 8.60
C GLY A 66 4.70 -10.67 8.23
N LEU A 67 4.70 -9.49 7.64
CA LEU A 67 3.56 -8.69 7.22
C LEU A 67 3.61 -8.58 5.69
N TRP A 68 2.46 -8.75 5.06
CA TRP A 68 2.27 -8.65 3.63
C TRP A 68 1.10 -7.73 3.34
N VAL A 69 1.27 -6.88 2.33
CA VAL A 69 0.21 -5.99 1.85
C VAL A 69 -0.33 -6.52 0.54
N ALA A 70 -1.63 -6.74 0.50
CA ALA A 70 -2.37 -7.05 -0.70
C ALA A 70 -3.56 -6.08 -0.83
N GLN A 71 -4.13 -6.02 -2.03
CA GLN A 71 -5.41 -5.33 -2.25
C GLN A 71 -6.39 -6.28 -2.92
N SER A 72 -7.67 -6.04 -2.65
CA SER A 72 -8.80 -6.66 -3.32
C SER A 72 -9.79 -5.55 -3.66
N GLY A 73 -9.71 -5.03 -4.88
CA GLY A 73 -10.42 -3.82 -5.27
C GLY A 73 -10.03 -2.64 -4.36
N SER A 74 -11.02 -2.04 -3.71
CA SER A 74 -10.82 -0.94 -2.74
C SER A 74 -10.57 -1.41 -1.29
N THR A 75 -10.46 -2.72 -1.06
CA THR A 75 -10.14 -3.29 0.25
C THR A 75 -8.67 -3.66 0.34
N VAL A 76 -7.96 -3.11 1.33
CA VAL A 76 -6.58 -3.49 1.63
C VAL A 76 -6.60 -4.75 2.49
N VAL A 77 -5.83 -5.76 2.12
CA VAL A 77 -5.67 -7.01 2.87
C VAL A 77 -4.27 -7.05 3.45
N LEU A 78 -4.16 -6.87 4.76
CA LEU A 78 -2.93 -6.97 5.52
C LEU A 78 -2.79 -8.40 6.03
N LYS A 79 -1.98 -9.20 5.37
CA LYS A 79 -1.65 -10.55 5.80
C LYS A 79 -0.52 -10.53 6.81
N TYR A 80 -0.60 -11.28 7.90
CA TYR A 80 0.39 -11.15 8.98
C TYR A 80 0.70 -12.45 9.72
N ASN A 81 1.94 -12.57 10.20
CA ASN A 81 2.39 -13.59 11.15
C ASN A 81 2.27 -13.05 12.59
N SER A 82 2.39 -13.95 13.57
CA SER A 82 2.43 -13.63 15.00
C SER A 82 3.44 -12.52 15.34
N ASP A 83 4.59 -12.50 14.67
CA ASP A 83 5.65 -11.50 14.88
C ASP A 83 5.24 -10.08 14.48
N ALA A 84 4.25 -9.94 13.60
CA ALA A 84 3.77 -8.65 13.12
C ALA A 84 2.63 -8.07 13.97
N GLU A 85 2.11 -8.79 14.98
CA GLU A 85 1.02 -8.32 15.88
C GLU A 85 1.30 -6.94 16.49
N GLY A 86 2.56 -6.68 16.86
CA GLY A 86 2.96 -5.39 17.42
C GLY A 86 2.85 -4.21 16.45
N VAL A 87 3.00 -4.44 15.15
CA VAL A 87 2.95 -3.39 14.12
C VAL A 87 1.62 -3.31 13.37
N LEU A 88 0.73 -4.30 13.53
CA LEU A 88 -0.54 -4.37 12.79
C LEU A 88 -1.45 -3.18 12.99
N SER A 89 -1.58 -2.71 14.23
CA SER A 89 -2.44 -1.56 14.53
C SER A 89 -1.94 -0.32 13.81
N GLN A 90 -0.62 -0.10 13.80
CA GLN A 90 -0.01 1.00 13.07
C GLN A 90 -0.15 0.81 11.56
N ALA A 91 0.09 -0.39 11.06
CA ALA A 91 -0.04 -0.71 9.64
C ALA A 91 -1.48 -0.49 9.13
N GLU A 92 -2.49 -0.87 9.92
CA GLU A 92 -3.87 -0.59 9.59
C GLU A 92 -4.16 0.92 9.56
N GLN A 93 -3.72 1.67 10.57
CA GLN A 93 -3.95 3.12 10.60
C GLN A 93 -3.36 3.80 9.38
N VAL A 94 -2.14 3.40 9.00
CA VAL A 94 -1.48 3.88 7.79
C VAL A 94 -2.28 3.50 6.54
N ALA A 95 -2.70 2.23 6.41
CA ALA A 95 -3.47 1.75 5.27
C ALA A 95 -4.83 2.47 5.12
N LYS A 96 -5.51 2.77 6.24
CA LYS A 96 -6.76 3.54 6.26
C LYS A 96 -6.57 5.00 5.84
N GLY A 97 -5.37 5.54 6.03
CA GLY A 97 -5.02 6.90 5.61
C GLY A 97 -4.74 7.04 4.11
N VAL A 98 -4.64 5.93 3.37
CA VAL A 98 -4.33 5.97 1.94
C VAL A 98 -5.57 6.25 1.11
N GLU A 99 -5.49 7.24 0.22
CA GLU A 99 -6.56 7.56 -0.71
C GLU A 99 -6.91 6.36 -1.60
N GLY A 100 -8.20 6.00 -1.62
CA GLY A 100 -8.74 4.84 -2.34
C GLY A 100 -8.91 3.58 -1.48
N ALA A 101 -8.43 3.57 -0.23
CA ALA A 101 -8.77 2.52 0.71
C ALA A 101 -10.17 2.74 1.29
N SER A 102 -11.13 1.90 0.92
CA SER A 102 -12.46 1.90 1.53
C SER A 102 -12.47 1.11 2.84
N SER A 103 -11.74 0.00 2.85
CA SER A 103 -11.70 -0.94 3.98
C SER A 103 -10.30 -1.53 4.13
N VAL A 104 -9.95 -1.92 5.35
CA VAL A 104 -8.73 -2.66 5.65
C VAL A 104 -9.12 -3.94 6.38
N ASN A 105 -8.64 -5.07 5.86
CA ASN A 105 -8.89 -6.39 6.39
C ASN A 105 -7.57 -7.01 6.86
N ARG A 106 -7.54 -7.51 8.09
CA ARG A 106 -6.35 -8.17 8.67
C ARG A 106 -6.56 -9.68 8.56
N VAL A 107 -5.61 -10.37 7.93
CA VAL A 107 -5.70 -11.82 7.72
C VAL A 107 -4.47 -12.49 8.32
N PRO A 108 -4.60 -13.31 9.37
CA PRO A 108 -3.47 -14.06 9.87
C PRO A 108 -3.01 -15.08 8.81
N ASN A 109 -1.70 -15.21 8.66
CA ASN A 109 -1.05 -16.19 7.79
C ASN A 109 -0.91 -17.48 8.61
N SER A 110 -1.91 -18.36 8.51
CA SER A 110 -1.97 -19.66 9.20
C SER A 110 -1.15 -20.72 8.49
#